data_AF-A0A8K0LJL3-F1
#
_entry.id   AF-A0A8K0LJL3-F1
#
_cell.length_a   1.000
_cell.length_b   1.000
_cell.length_c   1.000
_cell.angle_alpha   90.00
_cell.angle_beta   90.00
_cell.angle_gamma   90.00
#
_symmetry.space_group_name_H-M   'P 1'
#
loop_
_entity.id
_entity.type
_entity.pdbx_description
1 polymer ?
#
loop_
_entity_poly.entity_id
_entity_poly.type
_entity_poly.pdbx_seq_one_letter_code
_entity_poly.pdbx_strand_id
1 'polypeptide(L)'
;MATVDTVELGDAHAPKQESLRVFEQIEDELKQTLIHTCHEYNKHEPEYFAAVKHLSNAELTGFTAENFQQVRVAVSAYGLHLFGKVRIPALDGVGPSYIHFRAFTGGPDERATLHSIHTEDKQDPSGGHTYRAVFTENDRLEWFDT
;
A
#
# COMPACT_ATOMS: atom_id res chain seq x y z
N MET A 1 -6.21 15.42 8.93
CA MET A 1 -5.06 14.96 8.12
C MET A 1 -3.85 14.97 9.04
N ALA A 2 -3.31 13.81 9.38
CA ALA A 2 -2.04 13.74 10.09
C ALA A 2 -0.93 14.03 9.07
N THR A 3 0.04 14.86 9.42
CA THR A 3 1.25 15.07 8.63
C THR A 3 2.43 14.42 9.35
N VAL A 4 3.47 14.06 8.60
CA VAL A 4 4.72 13.45 9.12
C VAL A 4 5.30 14.19 10.33
N ASP A 5 5.08 15.51 10.43
CA ASP A 5 5.57 16.36 11.52
C ASP A 5 4.87 16.16 12.87
N THR A 6 3.76 15.41 12.90
CA THR A 6 2.93 15.22 14.11
C THR A 6 2.85 13.78 14.59
N VAL A 7 3.36 12.82 13.82
CA VAL A 7 3.22 11.40 14.12
C VAL A 7 4.49 10.63 13.78
N GLU A 8 5.08 9.98 14.78
CA GLU A 8 6.24 9.11 14.59
C GLU A 8 5.81 7.74 14.07
N LEU A 9 6.36 7.35 12.92
CA LEU A 9 6.08 6.05 12.32
C LEU A 9 6.96 4.99 12.99
N GLY A 10 6.35 4.06 13.72
CA GLY A 10 7.05 2.99 14.44
C GLY A 10 7.84 2.05 13.53
N ASP A 11 8.62 1.16 14.14
CA ASP A 11 9.45 0.20 13.40
C ASP A 11 8.62 -0.78 12.56
N ALA A 12 9.23 -1.23 11.47
CA ALA A 12 8.63 -2.23 10.61
C ALA A 12 8.61 -3.60 11.30
N HIS A 13 7.45 -4.26 11.27
CA HIS A 13 7.27 -5.59 11.85
C HIS A 13 6.32 -6.45 11.01
N ALA A 14 6.35 -7.77 11.21
CA ALA A 14 5.36 -8.68 10.62
C ALA A 14 3.94 -8.37 11.14
N PRO A 15 2.87 -8.62 10.37
CA PRO A 15 1.51 -8.36 10.81
C PRO A 15 1.19 -9.09 12.13
N LYS A 16 0.57 -8.36 13.05
CA LYS A 16 0.01 -8.89 14.29
C LYS A 16 -1.51 -9.00 14.14
N GLN A 17 -2.17 -9.61 15.11
CA GLN A 17 -3.63 -9.82 15.11
C GLN A 17 -4.43 -8.55 14.79
N GLU A 18 -4.08 -7.41 15.39
CA GLU A 18 -4.78 -6.14 15.10
C GLU A 18 -4.57 -5.68 13.66
N SER A 19 -3.36 -5.83 13.12
CA SER A 19 -3.06 -5.47 11.73
C SER A 19 -3.79 -6.38 10.75
N LEU A 20 -3.89 -7.67 11.05
CA LEU A 20 -4.64 -8.64 10.25
C LEU A 20 -6.14 -8.31 10.27
N ARG A 21 -6.69 -7.97 11.44
CA ARG A 21 -8.08 -7.50 11.57
C ARG A 21 -8.35 -6.27 10.69
N VAL A 22 -7.46 -5.28 10.74
CA VAL A 22 -7.56 -4.08 9.90
C VAL A 22 -7.52 -4.45 8.42
N PHE A 23 -6.58 -5.32 8.03
CA PHE A 23 -6.45 -5.78 6.64
C PHE A 23 -7.72 -6.50 6.15
N GLU A 24 -8.26 -7.44 6.92
CA GLU A 24 -9.49 -8.18 6.59
C GLU A 24 -10.69 -7.23 6.41
N GLN A 25 -10.77 -6.15 7.20
CA GLN A 25 -11.87 -5.19 7.10
C GLN A 25 -11.82 -4.33 5.83
N ILE A 26 -10.62 -4.07 5.31
CA ILE A 26 -10.39 -3.22 4.13
C ILE A 26 -10.08 -4.03 2.87
N GLU A 27 -9.89 -5.35 2.95
CA GLU A 27 -9.36 -6.17 1.85
C GLU A 27 -10.14 -5.98 0.56
N ASP A 28 -11.47 -6.04 0.63
CA ASP A 28 -12.35 -5.82 -0.52
C ASP A 28 -12.21 -4.40 -1.09
N GLU A 29 -12.19 -3.38 -0.21
CA GLU A 29 -12.02 -1.97 -0.60
C GLU A 29 -10.66 -1.71 -1.23
N LEU A 30 -9.59 -2.32 -0.69
CA LEU A 30 -8.23 -2.25 -1.20
C LEU A 30 -8.16 -2.86 -2.61
N LYS A 31 -8.80 -4.01 -2.83
CA LYS A 31 -8.84 -4.67 -4.15
C LYS A 31 -9.60 -3.82 -5.18
N GLN A 32 -10.77 -3.29 -4.83
CA GLN A 32 -11.55 -2.45 -5.74
C GLN A 32 -10.82 -1.14 -6.06
N THR A 33 -10.26 -0.49 -5.04
CA THR A 33 -9.46 0.74 -5.21
C THR A 33 -8.24 0.48 -6.08
N LEU A 34 -7.51 -0.63 -5.86
CA LEU A 34 -6.35 -0.99 -6.67
C LEU A 34 -6.69 -1.16 -8.15
N ILE A 35 -7.78 -1.87 -8.47
CA ILE A 35 -8.24 -2.04 -9.85
C ILE A 35 -8.60 -0.68 -10.46
N HIS A 36 -9.37 0.13 -9.73
CA HIS A 36 -9.78 1.45 -10.19
C HIS A 36 -8.56 2.34 -10.47
N THR A 37 -7.65 2.48 -9.50
CA THR A 37 -6.42 3.26 -9.63
C THR A 37 -5.58 2.77 -10.81
N CYS A 38 -5.35 1.46 -10.93
CA CYS A 38 -4.62 0.88 -12.06
C CYS A 38 -5.25 1.25 -13.41
N HIS A 39 -6.57 1.16 -13.54
CA HIS A 39 -7.26 1.55 -14.77
C HIS A 39 -7.19 3.05 -15.06
N GLU A 40 -7.32 3.92 -14.06
CA GLU A 40 -7.21 5.37 -14.26
C GLU A 40 -5.80 5.76 -14.72
N TYR A 41 -4.77 5.28 -14.03
CA TYR A 41 -3.38 5.56 -14.41
C TYR A 41 -3.06 5.00 -15.80
N ASN A 42 -3.53 3.80 -16.16
CA ASN A 42 -3.29 3.23 -17.48
C ASN A 42 -3.86 4.07 -18.65
N LYS A 43 -4.79 5.01 -18.41
CA LYS A 43 -5.31 5.91 -19.45
C LYS A 43 -4.36 7.07 -19.76
N HIS A 44 -3.60 7.55 -18.77
CA HIS A 44 -2.88 8.83 -18.85
C HIS A 44 -1.39 8.72 -18.51
N GLU A 45 -1.05 7.85 -17.56
CA GLU A 45 0.28 7.68 -16.96
C GLU A 45 0.54 6.19 -16.69
N PRO A 46 0.60 5.33 -17.73
CA PRO A 46 0.73 3.87 -17.59
C PRO A 46 2.04 3.43 -16.92
N GLU A 47 3.02 4.32 -16.80
CA GLU A 47 4.32 4.08 -16.17
C GLU A 47 4.16 3.60 -14.72
N TYR A 48 3.22 4.16 -13.95
CA TYR A 48 3.00 3.81 -12.55
C TYR A 48 2.72 2.31 -12.32
N PHE A 49 1.93 1.70 -13.20
CA PHE A 49 1.51 0.30 -13.09
C PHE A 49 2.15 -0.60 -14.15
N ALA A 50 3.24 -0.15 -14.79
CA ALA A 50 3.92 -0.90 -15.84
C ALA A 50 4.30 -2.33 -15.40
N ALA A 51 4.70 -2.51 -14.13
CA ALA A 51 5.06 -3.80 -13.55
C ALA A 51 3.93 -4.84 -13.54
N VAL A 52 2.66 -4.40 -13.52
CA VAL A 52 1.47 -5.28 -13.41
C VAL A 52 0.56 -5.19 -14.63
N LYS A 53 0.92 -4.44 -15.66
CA LYS A 53 0.10 -4.21 -16.87
C LYS A 53 -0.32 -5.50 -17.58
N HIS A 54 0.45 -6.57 -17.42
CA HIS A 54 0.20 -7.87 -18.05
C HIS A 54 -0.76 -8.76 -17.23
N LEU A 55 -1.11 -8.37 -16.01
CA LEU A 55 -1.99 -9.14 -15.11
C LEU A 55 -3.46 -8.81 -15.38
N SER A 56 -4.32 -9.82 -15.24
CA SER A 56 -5.76 -9.62 -15.10
C SER A 56 -6.12 -9.02 -13.73
N ASN A 57 -7.33 -8.48 -13.59
CA ASN A 57 -7.82 -7.98 -12.31
C ASN A 57 -7.81 -9.06 -11.22
N ALA A 58 -8.11 -10.31 -11.59
CA ALA A 58 -8.09 -11.44 -10.67
C ALA A 58 -6.67 -11.77 -10.18
N GLU A 59 -5.67 -11.67 -11.05
CA GLU A 59 -4.26 -11.88 -10.70
C GLU A 59 -3.71 -10.71 -9.86
N LEU A 60 -4.06 -9.47 -10.23
CA LEU A 60 -3.67 -8.25 -9.50
C LEU A 60 -4.21 -8.24 -8.07
N THR A 61 -5.43 -8.77 -7.86
CA THR A 61 -6.14 -8.78 -6.58
C THR A 61 -6.18 -10.15 -5.91
N GLY A 62 -5.38 -11.10 -6.37
CA GLY A 62 -5.32 -12.46 -5.85
C GLY A 62 -4.69 -12.58 -4.45
N PHE A 63 -4.25 -11.47 -3.86
CA PHE A 63 -3.69 -11.46 -2.51
C PHE A 63 -4.74 -11.71 -1.43
N THR A 64 -4.29 -12.33 -0.34
CA THR A 64 -5.04 -12.52 0.91
C THR A 64 -4.19 -12.09 2.11
N ALA A 65 -4.68 -12.29 3.33
CA ALA A 65 -3.93 -12.04 4.57
C ALA A 65 -2.56 -12.77 4.62
N GLU A 66 -2.40 -13.90 3.94
CA GLU A 66 -1.11 -14.63 3.85
C GLU A 66 -0.03 -13.84 3.09
N ASN A 67 -0.46 -12.91 2.23
CA ASN A 67 0.42 -12.07 1.44
C ASN A 67 0.70 -10.73 2.11
N PHE A 68 0.11 -10.46 3.27
CA PHE A 68 0.39 -9.28 4.06
C PHE A 68 1.70 -9.49 4.84
N GLN A 69 2.75 -8.75 4.50
CA GLN A 69 4.12 -9.10 4.88
C GLN A 69 4.74 -8.18 5.92
N GLN A 70 4.44 -6.88 5.83
CA GLN A 70 5.07 -5.89 6.69
C GLN A 70 4.09 -4.80 7.06
N VAL A 71 4.22 -4.32 8.29
CA VAL A 71 3.39 -3.28 8.87
C VAL A 71 4.27 -2.25 9.54
N ARG A 72 3.88 -0.98 9.43
CA ARG A 72 4.29 0.09 10.35
C ARG A 72 3.05 0.79 10.88
N VAL A 73 3.12 1.23 12.12
CA VAL A 73 2.00 1.89 12.79
C VAL A 73 2.44 3.27 13.27
N ALA A 74 1.56 4.24 13.07
CA ALA A 74 1.73 5.62 13.49
C ALA A 74 0.52 5.98 14.37
N VAL A 75 0.78 6.57 15.55
CA VAL A 75 -0.29 6.89 16.53
C VAL A 75 -0.58 8.39 16.49
N SER A 76 -1.82 8.74 16.16
CA SER A 76 -2.32 10.11 16.23
C SER A 76 -3.23 10.32 17.45
N ALA A 77 -3.62 11.57 17.71
CA ALA A 77 -4.61 11.88 18.75
C ALA A 77 -6.00 11.28 18.47
N TYR A 78 -6.29 10.87 17.22
CA TYR A 78 -7.61 10.43 16.78
C TYR A 78 -7.69 8.92 16.48
N GLY A 79 -6.56 8.21 16.54
CA GLY A 79 -6.50 6.80 16.17
C GLY A 79 -5.16 6.39 15.58
N LEU A 80 -5.17 5.21 14.96
CA LEU A 80 -3.99 4.55 14.42
C LEU A 80 -3.97 4.65 12.90
N HIS A 81 -2.83 5.09 12.37
CA HIS A 81 -2.49 4.96 10.96
C HIS A 81 -1.69 3.68 10.77
N LEU A 82 -2.23 2.77 9.97
CA LEU A 82 -1.56 1.53 9.59
C LEU A 82 -1.01 1.67 8.18
N PHE A 83 0.27 1.39 8.02
CA PHE A 83 0.94 1.28 6.73
C PHE A 83 1.23 -0.18 6.48
N GLY A 84 0.73 -0.70 5.36
CA GLY A 84 0.84 -2.11 5.04
C GLY A 84 1.53 -2.37 3.72
N LYS A 85 2.38 -3.40 3.69
CA LYS A 85 2.99 -3.96 2.48
C LYS A 85 2.37 -5.33 2.22
N VAL A 86 1.68 -5.45 1.09
CA VAL A 86 1.05 -6.71 0.64
C VAL A 86 1.62 -7.13 -0.70
N ARG A 87 1.98 -8.40 -0.82
CA ARG A 87 2.55 -9.02 -2.03
C ARG A 87 1.44 -9.38 -3.01
N ILE A 88 1.62 -9.09 -4.29
CA ILE A 88 0.78 -9.60 -5.38
C ILE A 88 1.26 -11.03 -5.71
N PRO A 89 0.44 -12.09 -5.51
CA PRO A 89 0.92 -13.47 -5.61
C PRO A 89 1.30 -13.90 -7.02
N ALA A 90 0.65 -13.31 -8.03
CA ALA A 90 0.87 -13.61 -9.44
C ALA A 90 2.25 -13.19 -9.96
N LEU A 91 2.97 -12.36 -9.21
CA LEU A 91 4.35 -11.99 -9.51
C LEU A 91 5.30 -12.95 -8.79
N ASP A 92 6.42 -13.26 -9.42
CA ASP A 92 7.41 -14.24 -8.95
C ASP A 92 8.26 -13.73 -7.78
N GLY A 93 8.07 -12.49 -7.34
CA GLY A 93 8.84 -11.84 -6.28
C GLY A 93 10.23 -11.37 -6.71
N VAL A 94 10.62 -11.60 -7.98
CA VAL A 94 11.87 -11.12 -8.55
C VAL A 94 11.62 -9.75 -9.16
N GLY A 95 11.64 -8.71 -8.32
CA GLY A 95 11.41 -7.31 -8.72
C GLY A 95 10.21 -6.69 -8.00
N PRO A 96 9.56 -5.68 -8.61
CA PRO A 96 8.40 -5.03 -8.01
C PRO A 96 7.23 -6.01 -7.93
N SER A 97 6.81 -6.36 -6.71
CA SER A 97 5.72 -7.31 -6.46
C SER A 97 4.83 -6.95 -5.28
N TYR A 98 4.97 -5.74 -4.75
CA TYR A 98 4.28 -5.30 -3.54
C TYR A 98 3.52 -4.01 -3.79
N ILE A 99 2.34 -3.88 -3.19
CA ILE A 99 1.68 -2.58 -3.06
C ILE A 99 1.80 -2.14 -1.61
N HIS A 100 1.92 -0.83 -1.42
CA HIS A 100 1.84 -0.22 -0.10
C HIS A 100 0.48 0.47 0.04
N PHE A 101 -0.18 0.29 1.17
CA PHE A 101 -1.44 0.96 1.47
C PHE A 101 -1.39 1.63 2.83
N ARG A 102 -2.23 2.65 3.00
CA ARG A 102 -2.48 3.30 4.27
C ARG A 102 -3.92 3.07 4.68
N ALA A 103 -4.13 2.69 5.91
CA ALA A 103 -5.44 2.52 6.52
C ALA A 103 -5.52 3.31 7.83
N PHE A 104 -6.74 3.61 8.26
CA PHE A 104 -7.00 4.28 9.52
C PHE A 104 -8.01 3.49 10.35
N THR A 105 -7.83 3.50 11.67
CA THR A 105 -8.83 3.01 12.63
C THR A 105 -8.81 3.85 13.89
N GLY A 106 -9.98 4.20 14.44
CA GLY A 106 -10.09 4.83 15.76
C GLY A 106 -9.80 3.87 16.92
N GLY A 107 -9.74 2.56 16.64
CA GLY A 107 -9.41 1.54 17.63
C GLY A 107 -10.08 0.18 17.36
N PRO A 108 -9.94 -0.79 18.29
CA PRO A 108 -10.49 -2.14 18.14
C PRO A 108 -12.00 -2.20 17.90
N ASP A 109 -12.76 -1.24 18.43
CA ASP A 109 -14.23 -1.19 18.31
C ASP A 109 -14.71 -0.42 17.09
N GLU A 110 -13.80 0.22 16.35
CA GLU A 110 -14.11 0.96 15.14
C GLU A 110 -13.71 0.19 13.88
N ARG A 111 -14.53 0.35 12.84
CA ARG A 111 -14.23 -0.20 11.52
C ARG A 111 -13.10 0.58 10.89
N ALA A 112 -12.07 -0.13 10.45
CA ALA A 112 -10.98 0.46 9.70
C ALA A 112 -11.43 0.91 8.31
N THR A 113 -10.80 1.95 7.79
CA THR A 113 -11.03 2.45 6.43
C THR A 113 -9.73 2.45 5.65
N LEU A 114 -9.81 2.11 4.37
CA LEU A 114 -8.71 2.36 3.45
C LEU A 114 -8.56 3.88 3.29
N HIS A 115 -7.33 4.36 3.42
CA HIS A 115 -7.02 5.77 3.20
C HIS A 115 -6.45 6.01 1.81
N SER A 116 -5.42 5.24 1.43
CA SER A 116 -4.84 5.34 0.08
C SER A 116 -3.94 4.17 -0.27
N ILE A 117 -3.59 4.08 -1.56
CA ILE A 117 -2.58 3.18 -2.11
C ILE A 117 -1.41 4.04 -2.58
N HIS A 118 -0.20 3.66 -2.20
CA HIS A 118 0.98 4.46 -2.49
C HIS A 118 1.30 4.47 -3.99
N THR A 119 1.44 5.67 -4.52
CA THR A 119 2.12 5.93 -5.78
C THR A 119 3.32 6.83 -5.52
N GLU A 120 4.38 6.67 -6.28
CA GLU A 120 5.63 7.41 -6.11
C GLU A 120 5.99 8.10 -7.43
N ASP A 121 6.14 9.43 -7.36
CA ASP A 121 6.84 10.26 -8.33
C ASP A 121 8.13 10.76 -7.66
N LYS A 122 9.26 10.19 -8.07
CA LYS A 122 10.58 10.61 -7.59
C LYS A 122 11.43 11.11 -8.74
N GLN A 123 11.93 12.34 -8.60
CA GLN A 123 12.98 12.86 -9.43
C GLN A 123 14.33 12.30 -8.96
N ASP A 124 15.07 11.68 -9.87
CA ASP A 124 16.43 11.24 -9.62
C ASP A 124 17.43 12.42 -9.69
N PRO A 125 18.62 12.29 -9.09
CA PRO A 125 19.65 13.34 -9.12
C PRO A 125 20.16 13.71 -10.51
N SER A 126 19.92 12.86 -11.52
CA SER A 126 20.26 13.12 -12.92
C SER A 126 19.14 13.82 -13.71
N GLY A 127 18.01 14.13 -13.07
CA GLY A 127 16.87 14.80 -13.67
C GLY A 127 15.86 13.86 -14.36
N GLY A 128 16.04 12.54 -14.25
CA GLY A 128 15.04 11.56 -14.65
C GLY A 128 13.91 11.47 -13.61
N HIS A 129 12.75 10.98 -14.03
CA HIS A 129 11.60 10.75 -13.16
C HIS A 129 11.29 9.26 -13.11
N THR A 130 11.04 8.76 -11.91
CA THR A 130 10.54 7.41 -11.68
C THR A 130 9.11 7.50 -11.20
N TYR A 131 8.21 6.87 -11.95
CA TYR A 131 6.80 6.73 -11.63
C TYR A 131 6.50 5.26 -11.32
N ARG A 132 6.07 4.94 -10.10
CA ARG A 132 5.74 3.57 -9.72
C ARG A 132 4.65 3.48 -8.66
N ALA A 133 3.84 2.45 -8.74
CA ALA A 133 2.83 2.06 -7.75
C ALA A 133 3.06 0.64 -7.20
N VAL A 134 4.04 -0.07 -7.77
CA VAL A 134 4.45 -1.41 -7.36
C VAL A 134 5.90 -1.34 -6.88
N PHE A 135 6.14 -1.87 -5.70
CA PHE A 135 7.38 -1.76 -4.94
C PHE A 135 8.05 -3.13 -4.81
N THR A 136 9.34 -3.11 -4.50
CA THR A 136 10.15 -4.29 -4.23
C THR A 136 10.10 -4.68 -2.76
N GLU A 137 10.59 -5.88 -2.43
CA GLU A 137 10.69 -6.34 -1.04
C GLU A 137 11.49 -5.38 -0.15
N ASN A 138 12.56 -4.78 -0.70
CA ASN A 138 13.49 -3.91 0.01
C ASN A 138 13.00 -2.46 0.15
N ASP A 139 11.97 -2.05 -0.59
CA ASP A 139 11.41 -0.71 -0.45
C ASP A 139 10.78 -0.55 0.93
N ARG A 140 11.17 0.50 1.65
CA ARG A 140 10.68 0.72 3.02
C ARG A 140 9.21 1.16 2.97
N LEU A 141 8.43 0.75 3.96
CA LEU A 141 7.15 1.38 4.24
C LEU A 141 7.43 2.76 4.83
N GLU A 142 7.32 3.80 4.02
CA GLU A 142 7.49 5.20 4.46
C GLU A 142 6.13 5.88 4.61
N TRP A 143 6.12 7.07 5.20
CA TRP A 143 4.92 7.89 5.20
C TRP A 143 4.63 8.39 3.78
N PHE A 144 3.38 8.25 3.33
CA PHE A 144 2.90 8.81 2.07
C PHE A 144 1.48 9.35 2.22
N ASP A 145 1.17 10.42 1.49
CA ASP A 145 -0.13 11.10 1.45
C ASP A 145 -0.80 11.08 0.07
N THR A 146 -0.18 10.40 -0.90
CA THR A 146 -0.78 10.08 -2.21
C THR A 146 -2.11 9.38 -2.06
#